data_AF-A0A0H5RZF3-F1
#
_entry.id   AF-A0A0H5RZF3-F1
#
_cell.length_a   1.000
_cell.length_b   1.000
_cell.length_c   1.000
_cell.angle_alpha   90.00
_cell.angle_beta   90.00
_cell.angle_gamma   90.00
#
_symmetry.space_group_name_H-M   'P 1'
#
loop_
_entity.id
_entity.type
_entity.pdbx_description
1 polymer ?
#
loop_
_entity_poly.entity_id
_entity_poly.type
_entity_poly.pdbx_seq_one_letter_code
_entity_poly.pdbx_strand_id
1 'polypeptide(L)'
;MGDTLTEGQKLEKGGSLTSNNGAYTLTLQDDGNLVLEARGQAVWSTSTNGQDVVRAEVQTDGNFVLYTSEKPVWHTDTKGKKDVKLVLQDDRNLVLYAADGPAWSSKTETSEPPPPAPEAAAPEPEVAPAAVEEPAPPAGT
;
A
#
# COMPACT_ATOMS: atom_id res chain seq x y z
N MET A 1 -4.23 -10.75 1.94
CA MET A 1 -4.58 -10.59 0.51
C MET A 1 -3.34 -10.89 -0.31
N GLY A 2 -3.48 -11.30 -1.57
CA GLY A 2 -2.34 -11.53 -2.46
C GLY A 2 -1.85 -10.24 -3.11
N ASP A 3 -1.14 -10.38 -4.21
CA ASP A 3 -0.69 -9.31 -5.11
C ASP A 3 -1.74 -8.92 -6.17
N THR A 4 -2.84 -9.67 -6.24
CA THR A 4 -3.79 -9.62 -7.37
C THR A 4 -5.24 -9.40 -6.90
N LEU A 5 -5.98 -8.54 -7.62
CA LEU A 5 -7.44 -8.49 -7.61
C LEU A 5 -7.99 -8.97 -8.96
N THR A 6 -8.91 -9.93 -8.93
CA THR A 6 -9.63 -10.39 -10.12
C THR A 6 -10.98 -9.69 -10.25
N GLU A 7 -11.66 -9.90 -11.38
CA GLU A 7 -13.02 -9.43 -11.62
C GLU A 7 -13.97 -9.69 -10.42
N GLY A 8 -14.70 -8.65 -10.03
CA GLY A 8 -15.63 -8.65 -8.90
C GLY A 8 -14.96 -8.47 -7.53
N GLN A 9 -13.63 -8.53 -7.44
CA GLN A 9 -12.92 -8.28 -6.20
C GLN A 9 -12.71 -6.78 -5.96
N LYS A 10 -12.66 -6.43 -4.68
CA LYS A 10 -12.49 -5.06 -4.20
C LYS A 10 -11.53 -4.98 -3.02
N LEU A 11 -10.88 -3.84 -2.89
CA LEU A 11 -10.31 -3.37 -1.63
C LEU A 11 -11.33 -2.43 -0.98
N GLU A 12 -11.52 -2.61 0.31
CA GLU A 12 -12.22 -1.67 1.17
C GLU A 12 -11.20 -0.83 1.93
N LYS A 13 -11.63 0.23 2.63
CA LYS A 13 -10.73 1.05 3.45
C LYS A 13 -9.88 0.19 4.39
N GLY A 14 -8.58 0.49 4.46
CA GLY A 14 -7.56 -0.28 5.18
C GLY A 14 -7.12 -1.57 4.47
N GLY A 15 -7.79 -1.98 3.41
CA GLY A 15 -7.43 -3.13 2.60
C GLY A 15 -6.22 -2.84 1.71
N SER A 16 -5.40 -3.87 1.49
CA SER A 16 -4.18 -3.76 0.70
C SER A 16 -3.87 -4.98 -0.15
N LEU A 17 -3.08 -4.75 -1.20
CA LEU A 17 -2.33 -5.76 -1.94
C LEU A 17 -0.85 -5.61 -1.59
N THR A 18 -0.12 -6.72 -1.60
CA THR A 18 1.32 -6.73 -1.37
C THR A 18 1.99 -7.53 -2.47
N SER A 19 3.08 -7.00 -3.03
CA SER A 19 3.88 -7.70 -4.04
C SER A 19 4.49 -8.98 -3.46
N ASN A 20 4.84 -9.95 -4.31
CA ASN A 20 5.38 -11.24 -3.86
C ASN A 20 6.75 -11.10 -3.16
N ASN A 21 7.53 -10.09 -3.53
CA ASN A 21 8.79 -9.75 -2.87
C ASN A 21 8.61 -8.95 -1.55
N GLY A 22 7.37 -8.59 -1.19
CA GLY A 22 7.03 -7.86 0.03
C GLY A 22 7.55 -6.42 0.10
N ALA A 23 8.08 -5.87 -0.99
CA ALA A 23 8.63 -4.52 -1.03
C ALA A 23 7.58 -3.44 -1.31
N TYR A 24 6.50 -3.80 -1.99
CA TYR A 24 5.49 -2.87 -2.46
C TYR A 24 4.12 -3.21 -1.91
N THR A 25 3.39 -2.18 -1.51
CA THR A 25 2.04 -2.32 -0.98
C THR A 25 1.14 -1.28 -1.64
N LEU A 26 0.00 -1.73 -2.15
CA LEU A 26 -1.08 -0.85 -2.61
C LEU A 26 -2.16 -0.85 -1.54
N THR A 27 -2.48 0.30 -0.95
CA THR A 27 -3.43 0.42 0.16
C THR A 27 -4.50 1.44 -0.17
N LEU A 28 -5.78 1.08 0.04
CA LEU A 28 -6.86 2.06 0.11
C LEU A 28 -6.90 2.64 1.53
N GLN A 29 -6.30 3.81 1.72
CA GLN A 29 -6.15 4.44 3.02
C GLN A 29 -7.49 5.00 3.54
N ASP A 30 -7.58 5.23 4.86
CA ASP A 30 -8.80 5.68 5.52
C ASP A 30 -9.28 7.07 5.06
N ASP A 31 -8.33 7.91 4.63
CA ASP A 31 -8.58 9.22 4.05
C ASP A 31 -9.21 9.15 2.64
N GLY A 32 -9.36 7.96 2.07
CA GLY A 32 -9.92 7.72 0.75
C GLY A 32 -8.90 7.77 -0.39
N ASN A 33 -7.60 7.85 -0.10
CA ASN A 33 -6.58 7.77 -1.13
C ASN A 33 -6.17 6.32 -1.40
N LEU A 34 -6.03 5.94 -2.67
CA LEU A 34 -5.39 4.67 -3.03
C LEU A 34 -3.91 4.97 -3.31
N VAL A 35 -3.03 4.42 -2.47
CA VAL A 35 -1.60 4.74 -2.48
C VAL A 35 -0.79 3.48 -2.71
N LEU A 36 0.16 3.57 -3.65
CA LEU A 36 1.21 2.59 -3.83
C LEU A 36 2.46 3.06 -3.08
N GLU A 37 2.96 2.23 -2.20
CA GLU A 37 4.11 2.50 -1.35
C GLU A 37 5.24 1.50 -1.62
N ALA A 38 6.48 1.99 -1.58
CA ALA A 38 7.68 1.18 -1.50
C ALA A 38 8.22 1.28 -0.07
N ARG A 39 7.99 0.25 0.76
CA ARG A 39 8.41 0.18 2.17
C ARG A 39 8.07 1.44 2.98
N GLY A 40 6.83 1.90 2.86
CA GLY A 40 6.30 3.07 3.58
C GLY A 40 6.57 4.42 2.91
N GLN A 41 7.25 4.44 1.77
CA GLN A 41 7.38 5.65 0.96
C GLN A 41 6.37 5.61 -0.20
N ALA A 42 5.44 6.56 -0.22
CA ALA A 42 4.50 6.71 -1.32
C ALA A 42 5.24 7.00 -2.65
N VAL A 43 4.96 6.19 -3.68
CA VAL A 43 5.56 6.33 -5.02
C VAL A 43 4.52 6.66 -6.09
N TRP A 44 3.24 6.38 -5.82
CA TRP A 44 2.13 6.75 -6.68
C TRP A 44 0.83 6.82 -5.86
N SER A 45 -0.12 7.63 -6.29
CA SER A 45 -1.47 7.65 -5.71
C SER A 45 -2.52 8.11 -6.72
N THR A 46 -3.79 7.83 -6.41
CA THR A 46 -4.94 8.35 -7.17
C THR A 46 -5.27 9.80 -6.84
N SER A 47 -4.64 10.40 -5.81
CA SER A 47 -4.93 11.75 -5.30
C SER A 47 -6.42 11.94 -4.94
N THR A 48 -7.03 10.89 -4.37
CA THR A 48 -8.44 10.89 -3.96
C THR A 48 -8.63 11.14 -2.46
N ASN A 49 -7.59 11.60 -1.77
CA ASN A 49 -7.63 11.96 -0.36
C ASN A 49 -8.74 13.00 -0.09
N GLY A 50 -9.50 12.78 0.98
CA GLY A 50 -10.62 13.65 1.39
C GLY A 50 -11.89 13.52 0.54
N GLN A 51 -11.93 12.56 -0.40
CA GLN A 51 -13.13 12.30 -1.23
C GLN A 51 -14.05 11.20 -0.68
N ASP A 52 -13.75 10.64 0.50
CA ASP A 52 -14.53 9.56 1.12
C ASP A 52 -14.67 8.30 0.24
N VAL A 53 -13.60 7.91 -0.45
CA VAL A 53 -13.54 6.65 -1.20
C VAL A 53 -13.68 5.48 -0.23
N VAL A 54 -14.66 4.62 -0.45
CA VAL A 54 -14.95 3.46 0.42
C VAL A 54 -14.49 2.14 -0.18
N ARG A 55 -14.33 2.07 -1.50
CA ARG A 55 -13.81 0.88 -2.18
C ARG A 55 -13.10 1.19 -3.49
N ALA A 56 -12.16 0.32 -3.83
CA ALA A 56 -11.53 0.22 -5.15
C ALA A 56 -11.82 -1.17 -5.72
N GLU A 57 -12.42 -1.26 -6.91
CA GLU A 57 -13.03 -2.49 -7.42
C GLU A 57 -12.59 -2.77 -8.86
N VAL A 58 -12.18 -4.02 -9.12
CA VAL A 58 -11.98 -4.53 -10.48
C VAL A 58 -13.32 -5.05 -10.97
N GLN A 59 -13.96 -4.28 -11.86
CA GLN A 59 -15.31 -4.54 -12.31
C GLN A 59 -15.35 -5.62 -13.39
N THR A 60 -16.45 -6.35 -13.46
CA THR A 60 -16.71 -7.37 -14.50
C THR A 60 -16.88 -6.77 -15.91
N ASP A 61 -16.97 -5.44 -16.02
CA ASP A 61 -17.01 -4.74 -17.30
C ASP A 61 -15.62 -4.40 -17.85
N GLY A 62 -14.55 -4.76 -17.13
CA GLY A 62 -13.16 -4.55 -17.53
C GLY A 62 -12.51 -3.30 -16.93
N ASN A 63 -13.24 -2.50 -16.15
CA ASN A 63 -12.71 -1.27 -15.56
C ASN A 63 -12.19 -1.48 -14.14
N PHE A 64 -11.17 -0.74 -13.72
CA PHE A 64 -10.79 -0.62 -12.31
C PHE A 64 -11.18 0.77 -11.82
N VAL A 65 -12.01 0.83 -10.76
CA VAL A 65 -12.71 2.05 -10.37
C VAL A 65 -12.69 2.25 -8.86
N LEU A 66 -12.48 3.49 -8.43
CA LEU A 66 -12.63 3.93 -7.03
C LEU A 66 -13.99 4.59 -6.86
N TYR A 67 -14.68 4.19 -5.79
CA TYR A 67 -16.02 4.65 -5.45
C TYR A 67 -16.07 5.28 -4.07
N THR A 68 -16.77 6.40 -3.97
CA THR A 68 -17.38 6.82 -2.71
C THR A 68 -18.64 5.98 -2.45
N SER A 69 -19.35 6.26 -1.36
CA SER A 69 -20.66 5.65 -1.11
C SER A 69 -21.70 5.97 -2.21
N GLU A 70 -21.50 7.02 -3.00
CA GLU A 70 -22.49 7.53 -3.95
C GLU A 70 -22.05 7.42 -5.41
N LYS A 71 -20.77 7.65 -5.71
CA LYS A 71 -20.31 7.85 -7.10
C LYS A 71 -18.88 7.38 -7.34
N PRO A 72 -18.51 7.04 -8.58
CA PRO A 72 -17.11 6.86 -8.95
C PRO A 72 -16.35 8.20 -8.91
N VAL A 73 -15.08 8.17 -8.50
CA VAL A 73 -14.21 9.36 -8.46
C VAL A 73 -12.91 9.20 -9.24
N TRP A 74 -12.51 7.97 -9.55
CA TRP A 74 -11.33 7.67 -10.35
C TRP A 74 -11.53 6.35 -11.09
N HIS A 75 -10.95 6.20 -12.28
CA HIS A 75 -10.98 4.95 -13.04
C HIS A 75 -9.79 4.81 -14.00
N THR A 76 -9.51 3.58 -14.45
CA THR A 76 -8.49 3.26 -15.46
C THR A 76 -8.95 3.52 -16.90
N ASP A 77 -10.25 3.71 -17.11
CA ASP A 77 -10.88 3.88 -18.44
C ASP A 77 -10.67 2.68 -19.38
N THR A 78 -10.75 1.48 -18.81
CA THR A 78 -10.51 0.20 -19.51
C THR A 78 -11.78 -0.60 -19.74
N LYS A 79 -12.94 0.06 -19.73
CA LYS A 79 -14.23 -0.60 -19.95
C LYS A 79 -14.27 -1.33 -21.30
N GLY A 80 -14.83 -2.53 -21.29
CA GLY A 80 -14.94 -3.42 -22.45
C GLY A 80 -13.84 -4.48 -22.53
N LYS A 81 -12.77 -4.34 -21.72
CA LYS A 81 -11.76 -5.39 -21.54
C LYS A 81 -12.36 -6.62 -20.84
N LYS A 82 -11.74 -7.78 -21.06
CA LYS A 82 -12.22 -9.09 -20.59
C LYS A 82 -11.15 -9.82 -19.81
N ASP A 83 -11.58 -10.67 -18.88
CA ASP A 83 -10.72 -11.48 -18.03
C ASP A 83 -9.69 -10.60 -17.30
N VAL A 84 -10.18 -9.49 -16.74
CA VAL A 84 -9.30 -8.47 -16.18
C VAL A 84 -8.79 -8.84 -14.79
N LYS A 85 -7.54 -8.47 -14.52
CA LYS A 85 -6.94 -8.58 -13.18
C LYS A 85 -5.97 -7.45 -12.94
N LEU A 86 -6.07 -6.85 -11.77
CA LEU A 86 -5.13 -5.85 -11.29
C LEU A 86 -4.03 -6.56 -10.51
N VAL A 87 -2.76 -6.35 -10.89
CA VAL A 87 -1.61 -7.03 -10.30
C VAL A 87 -0.59 -6.00 -9.84
N LEU A 88 -0.18 -6.11 -8.57
CA LEU A 88 0.94 -5.38 -8.01
C LEU A 88 2.22 -6.20 -8.18
N GLN A 89 3.11 -5.74 -9.05
CA GLN A 89 4.27 -6.48 -9.50
C GLN A 89 5.52 -6.22 -8.63
N ASP A 90 6.46 -7.16 -8.69
CA ASP A 90 7.75 -7.09 -7.98
C ASP A 90 8.74 -6.06 -8.58
N ASP A 91 8.36 -5.38 -9.66
CA ASP A 91 9.09 -4.26 -10.25
C ASP A 91 8.49 -2.90 -9.86
N ARG A 92 7.56 -2.87 -8.88
CA ARG A 92 6.79 -1.71 -8.40
C ARG A 92 5.65 -1.29 -9.32
N ASN A 93 5.42 -1.96 -10.44
CA ASN A 93 4.34 -1.56 -11.32
C ASN A 93 2.98 -2.08 -10.84
N LEU A 94 1.95 -1.24 -10.94
CA LEU A 94 0.56 -1.66 -10.78
C LEU A 94 -0.07 -1.72 -12.16
N VAL A 95 -0.45 -2.92 -12.59
CA VAL A 95 -0.90 -3.16 -13.96
C VAL A 95 -2.28 -3.82 -13.96
N LEU A 96 -3.19 -3.28 -14.77
CA LEU A 96 -4.44 -3.95 -15.10
C LEU A 96 -4.22 -4.75 -16.38
N TYR A 97 -4.19 -6.07 -16.26
CA TYR A 97 -4.15 -6.99 -17.38
C TYR A 97 -5.56 -7.34 -17.84
N ALA A 98 -5.70 -7.56 -19.14
CA ALA A 98 -6.85 -8.16 -19.81
C ALA A 98 -6.39 -9.38 -20.62
N ALA A 99 -7.34 -10.12 -21.21
CA ALA A 99 -7.04 -11.26 -22.09
C ALA A 99 -6.09 -10.89 -23.25
N ASP A 100 -6.19 -9.68 -23.79
CA ASP A 100 -5.38 -9.16 -24.89
C ASP A 100 -4.05 -8.52 -24.46
N GLY A 101 -3.72 -8.52 -23.16
CA GLY A 101 -2.47 -7.98 -22.62
C GLY A 101 -2.69 -6.85 -21.60
N PRO A 102 -1.66 -6.02 -21.31
CA PRO A 102 -1.78 -4.92 -20.36
C PRO A 102 -2.70 -3.83 -20.92
N ALA A 103 -3.80 -3.53 -20.21
CA ALA A 103 -4.77 -2.52 -20.57
C ALA A 103 -4.45 -1.14 -19.96
N TRP A 104 -3.86 -1.13 -18.77
CA TRP A 104 -3.44 0.08 -18.06
C TRP A 104 -2.27 -0.22 -17.12
N SER A 105 -1.44 0.79 -16.83
CA SER A 105 -0.32 0.71 -15.88
C SER A 105 -0.13 2.04 -15.16
N SER A 106 0.30 2.01 -13.90
CA SER A 106 0.72 3.18 -13.12
C SER A 106 2.01 3.81 -13.65
N LYS A 107 2.76 3.10 -14.52
CA LYS A 107 4.06 3.52 -15.07
C LYS A 107 5.11 3.76 -13.99
N THR A 108 5.07 2.92 -12.96
CA THR A 108 5.95 3.01 -11.79
C THR A 108 7.04 1.96 -11.79
N GLU A 109 7.16 1.16 -12.85
CA GLU A 109 8.21 0.14 -12.97
C GLU A 109 9.58 0.74 -12.69
N THR A 110 10.42 -0.01 -11.98
CA THR A 110 11.82 0.35 -11.77
C THR A 110 12.72 -0.87 -11.90
N SER A 111 13.90 -0.63 -12.45
CA SER A 111 14.99 -1.60 -12.49
C SER A 111 15.88 -1.52 -11.24
N GLU A 112 15.68 -0.49 -10.41
CA GLU A 112 16.43 -0.32 -9.18
C GLU A 112 15.99 -1.38 -8.16
N PRO A 113 16.93 -1.93 -7.37
CA PRO A 113 16.56 -2.84 -6.31
C PRO A 113 15.58 -2.13 -5.35
N PRO A 114 14.59 -2.85 -4.81
CA PRO A 114 13.68 -2.26 -3.83
C PRO A 114 14.50 -1.65 -2.69
N PRO A 115 14.06 -0.50 -2.13
CA PRO A 115 14.74 0.11 -0.99
C PRO A 115 14.95 -0.93 0.11
N PRO A 116 16.03 -0.91 0.91
CA PRO A 116 16.27 -1.93 1.94
C PRO A 116 15.07 -2.08 2.87
N ALA A 117 14.90 -3.28 3.44
CA ALA A 117 13.77 -3.52 4.34
C ALA A 117 13.90 -2.51 5.47
N PRO A 118 12.80 -1.94 6.00
CA PRO A 118 12.90 -1.27 7.29
C PRO A 118 13.57 -2.28 8.20
N GLU A 119 14.82 -1.97 8.56
CA GLU A 119 15.69 -2.86 9.31
C GLU A 119 14.86 -3.22 10.53
N ALA A 120 14.55 -4.51 10.72
CA ALA A 120 13.85 -4.95 11.91
C ALA A 120 14.54 -4.26 13.06
N ALA A 121 13.82 -3.39 13.78
CA ALA A 121 14.39 -2.59 14.83
C ALA A 121 15.23 -3.53 15.69
N ALA A 122 16.56 -3.46 15.52
CA ALA A 122 17.46 -3.96 16.52
C ALA A 122 16.98 -3.28 17.80
N PRO A 123 16.80 -4.01 18.92
CA PRO A 123 16.32 -3.38 20.13
C PRO A 123 17.19 -2.14 20.35
N GLU A 124 16.56 -0.95 20.39
CA GLU A 124 17.24 0.25 20.87
C GLU A 124 17.93 -0.18 22.17
N PRO A 125 19.23 0.10 22.36
CA PRO A 125 19.85 -0.19 23.64
C PRO A 125 19.05 0.58 24.69
N GLU A 126 18.30 -0.17 25.50
CA GLU A 126 17.58 0.33 26.66
C GLU A 126 18.57 1.14 27.48
N VAL A 127 18.45 2.47 27.42
CA VAL A 127 19.22 3.37 28.27
C VAL A 127 18.83 3.04 29.71
N ALA A 128 19.71 2.28 30.36
CA ALA A 128 19.58 1.93 31.76
C ALA A 128 19.22 3.19 32.57
N PRO A 129 18.18 3.17 33.40
CA PRO A 129 17.82 4.34 34.18
C PRO A 129 18.97 4.66 35.13
N ALA A 130 19.34 5.95 35.16
CA ALA A 130 20.29 6.53 36.08
C ALA A 130 19.96 6.08 37.52
N ALA A 131 20.88 5.33 38.13
CA ALA A 131 20.89 5.14 39.57
C ALA A 131 21.23 6.50 40.20
N VAL A 132 20.20 7.13 40.77
CA VAL A 132 20.31 8.27 41.65
C VAL A 132 21.05 7.78 42.90
N GLU A 133 22.33 8.11 43.04
CA GLU A 133 23.04 7.99 44.31
C GLU A 133 22.60 9.13 45.22
N GLU A 134 21.90 8.81 46.30
CA GLU A 134 21.77 9.66 47.49
C GLU A 134 21.48 8.77 48.72
N PRO A 135 21.83 9.16 49.95
CA PRO A 135 23.16 9.37 50.51
C PRO A 135 23.48 8.33 51.62
N ALA A 136 24.77 8.14 51.95
CA ALA A 136 25.17 7.29 53.09
C ALA A 136 24.88 7.98 54.46
N PRO A 137 24.36 7.27 55.48
CA PRO A 137 24.13 7.81 56.82
C PRO A 137 25.42 7.80 57.70
N PRO A 138 25.46 8.58 58.80
CA PRO A 138 26.69 8.86 59.55
C PRO A 138 26.95 7.88 60.71
N ALA A 139 28.23 7.73 61.08
CA ALA A 139 28.72 7.27 62.39
C ALA A 139 30.12 7.91 62.59
N GLY A 140 30.46 8.67 63.64
CA GLY A 140 30.35 8.38 65.08
C GLY A 140 31.42 7.32 65.42
N THR A 141 32.54 7.56 66.11
CA THR A 141 32.87 8.44 67.25
C THR A 141 34.39 8.68 67.24
#